data_AF-A0A2E3P1Z0-F1
#
_entry.id   AF-A0A2E3P1Z0-F1
#
_cell.length_a   1.000
_cell.length_b   1.000
_cell.length_c   1.000
_cell.angle_alpha   90.00
_cell.angle_beta   90.00
_cell.angle_gamma   90.00
#
_symmetry.space_group_name_H-M   'P 1'
#
loop_
_entity.id
_entity.type
_entity.pdbx_description
1 polymer ?
#
loop_
_entity_poly.entity_id
_entity_poly.type
_entity_poly.pdbx_seq_one_letter_code
_entity_poly.pdbx_strand_id
1 'polypeptide(L)'
;MNALTGRIIAAGPGRLAVALATYVTVLLVLRLALFPGGSDDDAEILYYTQSWALAYKTGQPPLYAWLIRAAEAVMGPTMGAVVGVKYVLLAAFYVFVYQAARRLFADNLFAALTPLALVACYFIGWETVVNYSHTVLLLTAMAAAFWLVLRLETRSGWTDYLWIALAIATGLLAKYNFILFLVPLLAAAWRHPGLRPRVFCLRFLAALILAAGIAAFPLAHFLTDADAVAGAAGAGRLFPVIDDRLTAAGRGLWQFVLATLGLVSPFLLFAFGMFPGALAPLPHPSVRLINSGRFLETYLLVLLVVCVAAILVMGAADVRNNWMVVWFPLPLYLLLRIKVFTDDGGAKRRLHWFAAALLVVALAVPAGLVGRGLVGPETCRKCNFFIPYEELARSLVVAGFSAGTIVAVDRPNQIAGNLRRYFPHARVISTRWRDYMPPLNAAGQAGEGGKCALIWSGGPSGGGEGRMLVEDLRGGIPVPKQTIFRRTSHPLPRNPEKRLSWSFVVLDGEGTCR
;
A
#
# COMPACT_ATOMS: atom_id res chain seq x y z
N MET A 1 18.23 3.17 -35.20
CA MET A 1 17.80 3.14 -33.78
C MET A 1 17.05 4.44 -33.53
N ASN A 2 15.78 4.42 -33.12
CA ASN A 2 14.95 5.64 -33.08
C ASN A 2 15.36 6.60 -31.96
N ALA A 3 15.05 7.90 -32.10
CA ALA A 3 15.47 8.96 -31.18
C ALA A 3 15.05 8.71 -29.72
N LEU A 4 13.85 8.16 -29.46
CA LEU A 4 13.37 7.87 -28.10
C LEU A 4 14.16 6.75 -27.42
N THR A 5 14.32 5.60 -28.07
CA THR A 5 15.06 4.47 -27.52
C THR A 5 16.55 4.80 -27.38
N GLY A 6 17.10 5.58 -28.32
CA GLY A 6 18.44 6.16 -28.21
C GLY A 6 18.58 7.09 -27.00
N ARG A 7 17.59 7.95 -26.73
CA ARG A 7 17.56 8.83 -25.54
C ARG A 7 17.45 8.05 -24.23
N ILE A 8 16.65 6.97 -24.18
CA ILE A 8 16.54 6.10 -22.99
C ILE A 8 17.89 5.43 -22.70
N ILE A 9 18.57 4.91 -23.72
CA ILE A 9 19.90 4.30 -23.57
C ILE A 9 20.93 5.36 -23.14
N ALA A 10 20.92 6.53 -23.78
CA ALA A 10 21.82 7.65 -23.47
C ALA A 10 21.49 8.36 -22.15
N ALA A 11 20.36 8.05 -21.50
CA ALA A 11 20.01 8.60 -20.20
C ALA A 11 21.01 8.11 -19.13
N GLY A 12 21.46 6.86 -19.25
CA GLY A 12 22.27 6.22 -18.21
C GLY A 12 21.58 6.15 -16.84
N PRO A 13 22.24 5.60 -15.81
CA PRO A 13 21.64 5.43 -14.49
C PRO A 13 21.29 6.77 -13.81
N GLY A 14 22.12 7.80 -13.98
CA GLY A 14 21.93 9.10 -13.34
C GLY A 14 20.68 9.84 -13.81
N ARG A 15 20.46 9.95 -15.13
CA ARG A 15 19.27 10.65 -15.64
C ARG A 15 17.99 9.84 -15.38
N LEU A 16 18.06 8.51 -15.34
CA LEU A 16 16.90 7.70 -14.95
C LEU A 16 16.53 7.93 -13.48
N ALA A 17 17.51 8.03 -12.58
CA ALA A 17 17.27 8.38 -11.18
C ALA A 17 16.60 9.76 -11.05
N VAL A 18 17.07 10.76 -11.80
CA VAL A 18 16.45 12.10 -11.83
C VAL A 18 15.03 12.05 -12.40
N ALA A 19 14.79 11.28 -13.46
CA ALA A 19 13.45 11.13 -14.04
C ALA A 19 12.47 10.47 -13.06
N LEU A 20 12.89 9.40 -12.37
CA LEU A 20 12.10 8.73 -11.34
C LEU A 20 11.82 9.66 -10.15
N ALA A 21 12.83 10.40 -9.68
CA ALA A 21 12.66 11.38 -8.61
C ALA A 21 11.66 12.46 -9.03
N THR A 22 11.81 13.03 -10.23
CA THR A 22 10.89 14.03 -10.77
C THR A 22 9.47 13.50 -10.86
N TYR A 23 9.29 12.30 -11.41
CA TYR A 23 7.99 11.64 -11.55
C TYR A 23 7.30 11.49 -10.20
N VAL A 24 7.99 10.92 -9.21
CA VAL A 24 7.42 10.71 -7.86
C VAL A 24 7.16 12.02 -7.14
N THR A 25 8.05 13.02 -7.27
CA THR A 25 7.84 14.37 -6.71
C THR A 25 6.60 15.03 -7.30
N VAL A 26 6.38 14.92 -8.62
CA VAL A 26 5.16 15.43 -9.26
C VAL A 26 3.92 14.76 -8.66
N LEU A 27 3.92 13.43 -8.51
CA LEU A 27 2.79 12.72 -7.90
C LEU A 27 2.53 13.15 -6.45
N LEU A 28 3.60 13.34 -5.65
CA LEU A 28 3.51 13.84 -4.28
C LEU A 28 2.89 15.24 -4.24
N VAL A 29 3.40 16.18 -5.03
CA VAL A 29 2.90 17.56 -5.09
C VAL A 29 1.43 17.57 -5.52
N LEU A 30 1.07 16.81 -6.56
CA LEU A 30 -0.32 16.68 -7.00
C LEU A 30 -1.22 16.10 -5.90
N ARG A 31 -0.77 15.07 -5.18
CA ARG A 31 -1.54 14.46 -4.09
C ARG A 31 -1.80 15.43 -2.94
N LEU A 32 -0.85 16.31 -2.63
CA LEU A 32 -0.99 17.31 -1.56
C LEU A 32 -1.81 18.53 -2.01
N ALA A 33 -1.63 18.99 -3.25
CA ALA A 33 -2.28 20.19 -3.75
C ALA A 33 -3.75 19.98 -4.15
N LEU A 34 -4.11 18.81 -4.66
CA LEU A 34 -5.42 18.59 -5.27
C LEU A 34 -6.46 17.93 -4.35
N PHE A 35 -6.03 17.29 -3.26
CA PHE A 35 -6.88 16.43 -2.45
C PHE A 35 -6.79 16.81 -0.97
N PRO A 36 -7.73 17.63 -0.47
CA PRO A 36 -7.68 18.12 0.91
C PRO A 36 -7.94 17.01 1.94
N GLY A 37 -8.67 15.95 1.59
CA GLY A 37 -8.94 14.80 2.45
C GLY A 37 -7.94 13.66 2.31
N GLY A 38 -7.79 12.88 3.38
CA GLY A 38 -7.12 11.58 3.36
C GLY A 38 -7.98 10.50 2.69
N SER A 39 -7.32 9.52 2.05
CA SER A 39 -7.95 8.26 1.70
C SER A 39 -8.36 7.47 2.96
N ASP A 40 -9.05 6.34 2.77
CA ASP A 40 -9.36 5.39 3.85
C ASP A 40 -8.08 4.97 4.59
N ASP A 41 -7.03 4.65 3.84
CA ASP A 41 -5.74 4.19 4.38
C ASP A 41 -4.95 5.34 5.03
N ASP A 42 -5.02 6.56 4.47
CA ASP A 42 -4.33 7.73 5.04
C ASP A 42 -4.95 8.11 6.39
N ALA A 43 -6.29 8.09 6.47
CA ALA A 43 -7.01 8.36 7.71
C ALA A 43 -6.78 7.23 8.73
N GLU A 44 -6.79 5.98 8.29
CA GLU A 44 -6.51 4.83 9.15
C GLU A 44 -5.13 4.93 9.80
N ILE A 45 -4.09 5.21 9.02
CA ILE A 45 -2.74 5.30 9.58
C ILE A 45 -2.55 6.53 10.46
N LEU A 46 -3.19 7.67 10.14
CA LEU A 46 -3.23 8.84 11.02
C LEU A 46 -3.87 8.49 12.36
N TYR A 47 -4.95 7.71 12.39
CA TYR A 47 -5.55 7.30 13.64
C TYR A 47 -4.61 6.44 14.49
N TYR A 48 -4.00 5.41 13.89
CA TYR A 48 -3.16 4.47 14.61
C TYR A 48 -1.86 5.09 15.14
N THR A 49 -1.31 6.10 14.48
CA THR A 49 0.00 6.67 14.83
C THR A 49 -0.03 7.71 15.94
N GLN A 50 -1.03 7.66 16.82
CA GLN A 50 -1.11 8.49 18.02
C GLN A 50 -0.09 8.09 19.10
N SER A 51 0.38 6.84 19.09
CA SER A 51 1.42 6.34 19.97
C SER A 51 2.32 5.32 19.27
N TRP A 52 3.46 5.01 19.90
CA TRP A 52 4.21 3.80 19.59
C TRP A 52 3.46 2.59 20.17
N ALA A 53 3.21 1.58 19.36
CA ALA A 53 2.61 0.33 19.79
C ALA A 53 3.20 -0.83 18.98
N LEU A 54 3.17 -2.03 19.56
CA LEU A 54 3.70 -3.24 18.93
C LEU A 54 2.68 -3.88 17.98
N ALA A 55 1.40 -3.56 18.19
CA ALA A 55 0.30 -3.87 17.29
C ALA A 55 -0.69 -2.70 17.28
N TYR A 56 -1.28 -2.45 16.11
CA TYR A 56 -2.23 -1.36 15.89
C TYR A 56 -3.55 -1.88 15.36
N LYS A 57 -3.50 -2.66 14.28
CA LYS A 57 -4.66 -3.26 13.65
C LYS A 57 -4.49 -4.77 13.61
N THR A 58 -5.52 -5.48 14.03
CA THR A 58 -5.54 -6.94 14.05
C THR A 58 -5.20 -7.48 12.65
N GLY A 59 -4.23 -8.40 12.59
CA GLY A 59 -3.76 -8.99 11.33
C GLY A 59 -2.88 -8.11 10.45
N GLN A 60 -2.45 -6.93 10.90
CA GLN A 60 -1.48 -6.09 10.18
C GLN A 60 -0.23 -5.84 11.02
N PRO A 61 0.97 -6.15 10.49
CA PRO A 61 2.19 -5.86 11.22
C PRO A 61 2.53 -4.35 11.22
N PRO A 62 3.35 -3.90 12.19
CA PRO A 62 3.34 -2.50 12.62
C PRO A 62 4.29 -1.57 11.85
N LEU A 63 5.14 -2.08 10.95
CA LEU A 63 6.26 -1.28 10.43
C LEU A 63 5.81 -0.04 9.65
N TYR A 64 4.70 -0.13 8.90
CA TYR A 64 4.20 1.05 8.21
C TYR A 64 3.78 2.15 9.19
N ALA A 65 3.11 1.80 10.29
CA ALA A 65 2.74 2.74 11.34
C ALA A 65 3.97 3.33 12.04
N TRP A 66 5.01 2.51 12.28
CA TRP A 66 6.27 2.99 12.84
C TRP A 66 6.99 4.01 11.93
N LEU A 67 7.02 3.75 10.63
CA LEU A 67 7.60 4.69 9.66
C LEU A 67 6.83 6.01 9.62
N ILE A 68 5.49 5.94 9.65
CA ILE A 68 4.67 7.16 9.73
C ILE A 68 4.91 7.88 11.05
N ARG A 69 4.90 7.18 12.19
CA ARG A 69 5.13 7.80 13.50
C ARG A 69 6.50 8.49 13.59
N ALA A 70 7.54 7.88 13.02
CA ALA A 70 8.86 8.49 12.92
C ALA A 70 8.84 9.77 12.07
N ALA A 71 8.14 9.76 10.93
CA ALA A 71 7.98 10.93 10.08
C ALA A 71 7.18 12.04 10.78
N GLU A 72 6.13 11.69 11.52
CA GLU A 72 5.32 12.61 12.29
C GLU A 72 6.07 13.22 13.48
N ALA A 73 7.07 12.54 14.03
CA ALA A 73 7.91 13.10 15.08
C ALA A 73 8.71 14.33 14.59
N VAL A 74 8.95 14.43 13.27
CA VAL A 74 9.67 15.55 12.65
C VAL A 74 8.71 16.58 12.04
N MET A 75 7.67 16.13 11.34
CA MET A 75 6.76 17.00 10.56
C MET A 75 5.41 17.26 11.23
N GLY A 76 5.14 16.66 12.39
CA GLY A 76 3.79 16.59 12.98
C GLY A 76 2.87 15.61 12.24
N PRO A 77 1.65 15.35 12.75
CA PRO A 77 0.67 14.42 12.17
C PRO A 77 0.01 15.01 10.92
N THR A 78 0.80 15.31 9.89
CA THR A 78 0.34 15.98 8.67
C THR A 78 0.09 14.99 7.54
N MET A 79 -0.72 15.39 6.55
CA MET A 79 -0.87 14.60 5.32
C MET A 79 0.46 14.47 4.56
N GLY A 80 1.32 15.49 4.65
CA GLY A 80 2.68 15.47 4.10
C GLY A 80 3.53 14.33 4.66
N ALA A 81 3.47 14.09 5.97
CA ALA A 81 4.20 12.99 6.61
C ALA A 81 3.74 11.62 6.08
N VAL A 82 2.42 11.39 6.06
CA VAL A 82 1.82 10.12 5.62
C VAL A 82 2.11 9.84 4.16
N VAL A 83 1.81 10.80 3.31
CA VAL A 83 1.91 10.64 1.85
C VAL A 83 3.38 10.69 1.41
N GLY A 84 4.21 11.50 2.06
CA GLY A 84 5.65 11.58 1.80
C GLY A 84 6.36 10.24 1.97
N VAL A 85 6.13 9.54 3.09
CA VAL A 85 6.68 8.20 3.31
C VAL A 85 6.24 7.23 2.21
N LYS A 86 4.95 7.23 1.84
CA LYS A 86 4.44 6.37 0.77
C LYS A 86 5.16 6.60 -0.56
N TYR A 87 5.34 7.85 -0.97
CA TYR A 87 6.01 8.17 -2.24
C TYR A 87 7.52 7.90 -2.21
N VAL A 88 8.19 8.09 -1.07
CA VAL A 88 9.59 7.66 -0.91
C VAL A 88 9.73 6.15 -1.08
N LEU A 89 8.83 5.36 -0.48
CA LEU A 89 8.78 3.91 -0.66
C LEU A 89 8.53 3.54 -2.13
N LEU A 90 7.59 4.23 -2.80
CA LEU A 90 7.30 3.99 -4.21
C LEU A 90 8.52 4.29 -5.12
N ALA A 91 9.27 5.36 -4.84
CA ALA A 91 10.54 5.63 -5.52
C ALA A 91 11.57 4.51 -5.28
N ALA A 92 11.73 4.08 -4.03
CA ALA A 92 12.62 2.99 -3.67
C ALA A 92 12.25 1.68 -4.37
N PHE A 93 10.96 1.36 -4.46
CA PHE A 93 10.45 0.23 -5.24
C PHE A 93 10.93 0.29 -6.70
N TYR A 94 10.70 1.41 -7.40
CA TYR A 94 11.12 1.57 -8.79
C TYR A 94 12.65 1.51 -8.98
N VAL A 95 13.42 2.00 -8.01
CA VAL A 95 14.89 1.88 -8.02
C VAL A 95 15.31 0.42 -7.85
N PHE A 96 14.74 -0.33 -6.91
CA PHE A 96 15.12 -1.73 -6.69
C PHE A 96 14.76 -2.63 -7.87
N VAL A 97 13.59 -2.45 -8.48
CA VAL A 97 13.22 -3.22 -9.69
C VAL A 97 14.08 -2.86 -10.89
N TYR A 98 14.47 -1.58 -11.05
CA TYR A 98 15.46 -1.19 -12.06
C TYR A 98 16.81 -1.90 -11.84
N GLN A 99 17.28 -1.93 -10.59
CA GLN A 99 18.55 -2.56 -10.25
C GLN A 99 18.51 -4.10 -10.39
N ALA A 100 17.36 -4.73 -10.13
CA ALA A 100 17.12 -6.13 -10.43
C ALA A 100 17.13 -6.38 -11.96
N ALA A 101 16.44 -5.54 -12.72
CA ALA A 101 16.35 -5.64 -14.17
C ALA A 101 17.71 -5.52 -14.86
N ARG A 102 18.60 -4.63 -14.38
CA ARG A 102 19.99 -4.55 -14.88
C ARG A 102 20.74 -5.86 -14.75
N ARG A 103 20.47 -6.67 -13.71
CA ARG A 103 21.10 -7.97 -13.48
C ARG A 103 20.52 -9.06 -14.38
N LEU A 104 19.19 -9.06 -14.52
CA LEU A 104 18.47 -10.04 -15.35
C LEU A 104 18.77 -9.85 -16.84
N PHE A 105 18.75 -8.60 -17.32
CA PHE A 105 18.84 -8.32 -18.76
C PHE A 105 20.24 -8.00 -19.26
N ALA A 106 21.13 -7.48 -18.39
CA ALA A 106 22.40 -6.88 -18.79
C ALA A 106 22.26 -5.84 -19.92
N ASP A 107 21.13 -5.15 -19.95
CA ASP A 107 20.72 -4.24 -21.02
C ASP A 107 20.08 -2.98 -20.41
N ASN A 108 20.62 -1.81 -20.76
CA ASN A 108 20.17 -0.55 -20.17
C ASN A 108 18.77 -0.15 -20.62
N LEU A 109 18.36 -0.49 -21.85
CA LEU A 109 17.03 -0.19 -22.36
C LEU A 109 15.99 -1.03 -21.62
N PHE A 110 16.15 -2.34 -21.57
CA PHE A 110 15.20 -3.22 -20.89
C PHE A 110 15.16 -3.00 -19.37
N ALA A 111 16.30 -2.63 -18.77
CA ALA A 111 16.30 -2.17 -17.39
C ALA A 111 15.44 -0.92 -17.20
N ALA A 112 15.58 0.10 -18.05
CA ALA A 112 14.78 1.33 -17.98
C ALA A 112 13.30 1.11 -18.34
N LEU A 113 12.98 0.14 -19.20
CA LEU A 113 11.59 -0.24 -19.50
C LEU A 113 10.89 -0.93 -18.33
N THR A 114 11.63 -1.48 -17.37
CA THR A 114 11.04 -2.26 -16.26
C THR A 114 10.19 -1.42 -15.32
N PRO A 115 10.67 -0.28 -14.77
CA PRO A 115 9.80 0.62 -14.01
C PRO A 115 8.57 1.08 -14.81
N LEU A 116 8.74 1.40 -16.10
CA LEU A 116 7.63 1.83 -16.96
C LEU A 116 6.59 0.72 -17.18
N ALA A 117 7.04 -0.52 -17.37
CA ALA A 117 6.17 -1.69 -17.47
C ALA A 117 5.36 -1.92 -16.19
N LEU A 118 5.99 -1.73 -15.03
CA LEU A 118 5.32 -1.83 -13.74
C LEU A 118 4.34 -0.66 -13.50
N VAL A 119 4.66 0.55 -13.95
CA VAL A 119 3.70 1.66 -13.98
C VAL A 119 2.52 1.35 -14.91
N ALA A 120 2.74 0.62 -16.00
CA ALA A 120 1.67 0.18 -16.89
C ALA A 120 0.82 -0.99 -16.35
N CYS A 121 1.14 -1.54 -15.17
CA CYS A 121 0.27 -2.44 -14.44
C CYS A 121 -0.66 -1.61 -13.55
N TYR A 122 -1.96 -1.56 -13.84
CA TYR A 122 -2.93 -0.65 -13.21
C TYR A 122 -2.83 -0.60 -11.69
N PHE A 123 -2.74 -1.76 -11.02
CA PHE A 123 -2.65 -1.77 -9.57
C PHE A 123 -1.36 -1.07 -9.08
N ILE A 124 -0.22 -1.34 -9.71
CA ILE A 124 1.06 -0.76 -9.32
C ILE A 124 1.12 0.71 -9.73
N GLY A 125 0.77 1.06 -10.96
CA GLY A 125 0.88 2.43 -11.47
C GLY A 125 -0.17 3.42 -10.97
N TRP A 126 -1.37 2.95 -10.61
CA TRP A 126 -2.48 3.80 -10.19
C TRP A 126 -2.94 3.53 -8.76
N GLU A 127 -3.28 2.28 -8.42
CA GLU A 127 -3.82 1.99 -7.08
C GLU A 127 -2.82 2.27 -5.97
N THR A 128 -1.52 2.02 -6.14
CA THR A 128 -0.51 2.36 -5.11
C THR A 128 -0.25 3.87 -4.96
N VAL A 129 -0.47 4.63 -6.05
CA VAL A 129 -0.34 6.08 -6.06
C VAL A 129 -1.48 6.70 -5.24
N VAL A 130 -2.70 6.19 -5.42
CA VAL A 130 -3.89 6.74 -4.76
C VAL A 130 -4.10 6.12 -3.36
N ASN A 131 -3.95 4.80 -3.23
CA ASN A 131 -4.33 3.99 -2.06
C ASN A 131 -3.19 3.02 -1.63
N TYR A 132 -3.49 2.08 -0.72
CA TYR A 132 -2.74 0.87 -0.40
C TYR A 132 -1.35 1.07 0.19
N SER A 133 -1.22 2.00 1.13
CA SER A 133 0.03 2.40 1.76
C SER A 133 0.87 1.25 2.32
N HIS A 134 0.26 0.33 3.09
CA HIS A 134 0.95 -0.88 3.59
C HIS A 134 1.43 -1.81 2.47
N THR A 135 0.70 -1.87 1.35
CA THR A 135 1.09 -2.66 0.18
C THR A 135 2.30 -2.05 -0.52
N VAL A 136 2.46 -0.72 -0.50
CA VAL A 136 3.65 -0.04 -1.07
C VAL A 136 4.91 -0.42 -0.30
N LEU A 137 4.84 -0.47 1.04
CA LEU A 137 5.94 -0.96 1.86
C LEU A 137 6.30 -2.41 1.52
N LEU A 138 5.29 -3.28 1.40
CA LEU A 138 5.47 -4.68 1.01
C LEU A 138 6.16 -4.80 -0.36
N LEU A 139 5.66 -4.10 -1.38
CA LEU A 139 6.24 -4.06 -2.72
C LEU A 139 7.72 -3.63 -2.68
N THR A 140 8.02 -2.59 -1.90
CA THR A 140 9.38 -2.07 -1.74
C THR A 140 10.30 -3.12 -1.11
N ALA A 141 9.86 -3.79 -0.05
CA ALA A 141 10.62 -4.84 0.62
C ALA A 141 10.84 -6.06 -0.30
N MET A 142 9.81 -6.46 -1.04
CA MET A 142 9.90 -7.54 -2.04
C MET A 142 10.88 -7.19 -3.15
N ALA A 143 10.81 -5.99 -3.72
CA ALA A 143 11.75 -5.55 -4.75
C ALA A 143 13.19 -5.45 -4.23
N ALA A 144 13.38 -4.97 -2.99
CA ALA A 144 14.68 -4.95 -2.33
C ALA A 144 15.25 -6.36 -2.16
N ALA A 145 14.47 -7.29 -1.59
CA ALA A 145 14.87 -8.69 -1.41
C ALA A 145 15.17 -9.37 -2.76
N PHE A 146 14.32 -9.14 -3.77
CA PHE A 146 14.50 -9.63 -5.13
C PHE A 146 15.83 -9.17 -5.73
N TRP A 147 16.11 -7.86 -5.67
CA TRP A 147 17.37 -7.30 -6.14
C TRP A 147 18.58 -7.81 -5.37
N LEU A 148 18.50 -7.87 -4.05
CA LEU A 148 19.60 -8.31 -3.18
C LEU A 148 19.93 -9.80 -3.38
N VAL A 149 18.93 -10.66 -3.58
CA VAL A 149 19.16 -12.07 -3.94
C VAL A 149 19.86 -12.17 -5.29
N LEU A 150 19.40 -11.44 -6.32
CA LEU A 150 20.11 -11.37 -7.60
C LEU A 150 21.51 -10.75 -7.47
N ARG A 151 21.74 -9.93 -6.43
CA ARG A 151 23.04 -9.33 -6.14
C ARG A 151 24.11 -10.34 -5.73
N LEU A 152 23.67 -11.42 -5.09
CA LEU A 152 24.53 -12.48 -4.59
C LEU A 152 25.44 -13.07 -5.67
N GLU A 153 24.95 -13.21 -6.91
CA GLU A 153 25.73 -13.74 -8.04
C GLU A 153 27.12 -13.08 -8.17
N THR A 154 27.20 -11.78 -7.86
CA THR A 154 28.45 -10.99 -7.96
C THR A 154 29.05 -10.59 -6.61
N ARG A 155 28.24 -10.52 -5.54
CA ARG A 155 28.67 -10.06 -4.20
C ARG A 155 27.97 -10.86 -3.12
N SER A 156 28.73 -11.65 -2.36
CA SER A 156 28.21 -12.54 -1.32
C SER A 156 28.96 -12.39 0.00
N GLY A 157 29.23 -11.14 0.40
CA GLY A 157 29.83 -10.80 1.68
C GLY A 157 28.79 -10.78 2.80
N TRP A 158 29.23 -10.80 4.07
CA TRP A 158 28.33 -10.72 5.23
C TRP A 158 27.41 -9.48 5.20
N THR A 159 27.89 -8.36 4.68
CA THR A 159 27.09 -7.14 4.51
C THR A 159 25.92 -7.35 3.55
N ASP A 160 26.07 -8.13 2.48
CA ASP A 160 24.98 -8.46 1.56
C ASP A 160 23.89 -9.28 2.26
N TYR A 161 24.30 -10.26 3.08
CA TYR A 161 23.37 -11.06 3.87
C TYR A 161 22.65 -10.25 4.96
N LEU A 162 23.32 -9.26 5.57
CA LEU A 162 22.68 -8.33 6.51
C LEU A 162 21.58 -7.49 5.80
N TRP A 163 21.87 -6.97 4.61
CA TRP A 163 20.87 -6.24 3.83
C TRP A 163 19.70 -7.14 3.42
N ILE A 164 19.95 -8.41 3.09
CA ILE A 164 18.89 -9.39 2.82
C ILE A 164 18.04 -9.63 4.07
N ALA A 165 18.67 -9.81 5.24
CA ALA A 165 17.96 -9.98 6.51
C ALA A 165 17.03 -8.79 6.78
N LEU A 166 17.53 -7.57 6.59
CA LEU A 166 16.73 -6.36 6.76
C LEU A 166 15.56 -6.28 5.77
N ALA A 167 15.78 -6.62 4.49
CA ALA A 167 14.72 -6.63 3.49
C ALA A 167 13.63 -7.67 3.79
N ILE A 168 14.01 -8.86 4.25
CA ILE A 168 13.09 -9.92 4.68
C ILE A 168 12.32 -9.50 5.93
N ALA A 169 12.99 -8.96 6.94
CA ALA A 169 12.34 -8.45 8.15
C ALA A 169 11.35 -7.32 7.83
N THR A 170 11.74 -6.39 6.95
CA THR A 170 10.87 -5.32 6.45
C THR A 170 9.64 -5.90 5.78
N GLY A 171 9.79 -6.93 4.94
CA GLY A 171 8.67 -7.61 4.28
C GLY A 171 7.69 -8.26 5.26
N LEU A 172 8.22 -9.04 6.22
CA LEU A 172 7.43 -9.69 7.27
C LEU A 172 6.68 -8.67 8.15
N LEU A 173 7.34 -7.56 8.47
CA LEU A 173 6.74 -6.48 9.27
C LEU A 173 5.88 -5.51 8.45
N ALA A 174 5.89 -5.61 7.12
CA ALA A 174 4.99 -4.85 6.24
C ALA A 174 3.64 -5.56 6.12
N LYS A 175 3.66 -6.85 5.75
CA LYS A 175 2.50 -7.75 5.71
C LYS A 175 2.92 -9.21 5.82
N TYR A 176 2.14 -10.02 6.54
CA TYR A 176 2.41 -11.45 6.71
C TYR A 176 2.34 -12.26 5.41
N ASN A 177 1.59 -11.78 4.40
CA ASN A 177 1.56 -12.42 3.09
C ASN A 177 2.86 -12.24 2.27
N PHE A 178 3.89 -11.57 2.81
CA PHE A 178 5.24 -11.56 2.25
C PHE A 178 5.81 -12.98 2.04
N ILE A 179 5.38 -13.96 2.84
CA ILE A 179 5.82 -15.35 2.69
C ILE A 179 5.45 -15.94 1.31
N LEU A 180 4.33 -15.48 0.72
CA LEU A 180 3.89 -15.87 -0.62
C LEU A 180 4.86 -15.39 -1.72
N PHE A 181 5.67 -14.37 -1.44
CA PHE A 181 6.76 -13.92 -2.31
C PHE A 181 8.08 -14.65 -1.99
N LEU A 182 8.40 -14.81 -0.70
CA LEU A 182 9.70 -15.36 -0.28
C LEU A 182 9.87 -16.83 -0.71
N VAL A 183 8.83 -17.65 -0.57
CA VAL A 183 8.90 -19.08 -0.93
C VAL A 183 9.21 -19.28 -2.43
N PRO A 184 8.48 -18.66 -3.38
CA PRO A 184 8.83 -18.73 -4.79
C PRO A 184 10.20 -18.13 -5.12
N LEU A 185 10.65 -17.09 -4.41
CA LEU A 185 11.99 -16.51 -4.60
C LEU A 185 13.09 -17.51 -4.28
N LEU A 186 12.98 -18.23 -3.15
CA LEU A 186 13.95 -19.25 -2.77
C LEU A 186 13.93 -20.44 -3.74
N ALA A 187 12.74 -20.88 -4.16
CA ALA A 187 12.60 -21.95 -5.15
C ALA A 187 13.22 -21.57 -6.51
N ALA A 188 13.03 -20.32 -6.94
CA ALA A 188 13.67 -19.77 -8.12
C ALA A 188 15.21 -19.72 -7.98
N ALA A 189 15.72 -19.27 -6.83
CA ALA A 189 17.15 -19.23 -6.55
C ALA A 189 17.79 -20.63 -6.57
N TRP A 190 17.06 -21.68 -6.19
CA TRP A 190 17.54 -23.06 -6.26
C TRP A 190 17.81 -23.51 -7.70
N ARG A 191 16.99 -23.08 -8.66
CA ARG A 191 17.15 -23.41 -10.08
C ARG A 191 18.21 -22.56 -10.79
N HIS A 192 18.65 -21.45 -10.19
CA HIS A 192 19.65 -20.57 -10.79
C HIS A 192 21.07 -20.96 -10.35
N PRO A 193 21.95 -21.42 -11.24
CA PRO A 193 23.24 -22.01 -10.87
C PRO A 193 24.16 -21.03 -10.12
N GLY A 194 24.15 -19.75 -10.50
CA GLY A 194 24.92 -18.70 -9.80
C GLY A 194 24.37 -18.33 -8.41
N LEU A 195 23.09 -18.57 -8.12
CA LEU A 195 22.46 -18.14 -6.88
C LEU A 195 22.36 -19.28 -5.87
N ARG A 196 22.11 -20.50 -6.33
CA ARG A 196 21.94 -21.69 -5.49
C ARG A 196 23.00 -21.83 -4.39
N PRO A 197 24.32 -21.87 -4.68
CA PRO A 197 25.32 -22.03 -3.61
C PRO A 197 25.42 -20.83 -2.66
N ARG A 198 24.89 -19.67 -3.04
CA ARG A 198 24.98 -18.43 -2.26
C ARG A 198 23.74 -18.18 -1.41
N VAL A 199 22.58 -18.66 -1.87
CA VAL A 199 21.31 -18.61 -1.12
C VAL A 199 21.18 -19.81 -0.18
N PHE A 200 21.65 -20.98 -0.56
CA PHE A 200 21.54 -22.19 0.26
C PHE A 200 22.85 -22.46 0.99
N CYS A 201 23.24 -21.50 1.84
CA CYS A 201 24.45 -21.56 2.66
C CYS A 201 24.20 -21.05 4.09
N LEU A 202 25.13 -21.29 5.01
CA LEU A 202 25.01 -20.89 6.42
C LEU A 202 24.86 -19.37 6.60
N ARG A 203 25.47 -18.55 5.74
CA ARG A 203 25.35 -17.08 5.82
C ARG A 203 23.91 -16.62 5.53
N PHE A 204 23.26 -17.26 4.57
CA PHE A 204 21.85 -16.98 4.27
C PHE A 204 20.93 -17.50 5.36
N LEU A 205 21.22 -18.67 5.93
CA LEU A 205 20.48 -19.16 7.10
C LEU A 205 20.58 -18.18 8.28
N ALA A 206 21.78 -17.66 8.56
CA ALA A 206 21.98 -16.63 9.57
C ALA A 206 21.17 -15.35 9.26
N ALA A 207 21.08 -14.95 7.99
CA ALA A 207 20.23 -13.84 7.57
C ALA A 207 18.73 -14.11 7.80
N LEU A 208 18.25 -15.34 7.54
CA LEU A 208 16.87 -15.74 7.82
C LEU A 208 16.58 -15.72 9.32
N ILE A 209 17.48 -16.26 10.14
CA ILE A 209 17.34 -16.26 11.60
C ILE A 209 17.31 -14.82 12.14
N LEU A 210 18.21 -13.96 11.66
CA LEU A 210 18.23 -12.55 12.04
C LEU A 210 16.92 -11.84 11.64
N ALA A 211 16.44 -12.07 10.41
CA ALA A 211 15.19 -11.48 9.95
C ALA A 211 13.99 -11.92 10.79
N ALA A 212 13.92 -13.22 11.10
CA ALA A 212 12.91 -13.78 11.98
C ALA A 212 13.00 -13.19 13.39
N GLY A 213 14.22 -13.03 13.93
CA GLY A 213 14.48 -12.40 15.23
C GLY A 213 14.00 -10.95 15.30
N ILE A 214 14.27 -10.14 14.28
CA ILE A 214 13.79 -8.76 14.18
C ILE A 214 12.25 -8.71 14.14
N ALA A 215 11.63 -9.63 13.40
CA ALA A 215 10.18 -9.70 13.28
C ALA A 215 9.50 -10.48 14.42
N ALA A 216 10.27 -11.09 15.34
CA ALA A 216 9.78 -12.11 16.25
C ALA A 216 8.69 -11.58 17.18
N PHE A 217 8.88 -10.38 17.74
CA PHE A 217 7.96 -9.87 18.75
C PHE A 217 6.57 -9.53 18.18
N PRO A 218 6.42 -8.72 17.11
CA PRO A 218 5.11 -8.48 16.50
C PRO A 218 4.49 -9.77 15.93
N LEU A 219 5.31 -10.67 15.40
CA LEU A 219 4.86 -11.96 14.88
C LEU A 219 4.31 -12.85 15.99
N ALA A 220 4.99 -12.94 17.14
CA ALA A 220 4.53 -13.72 18.29
C ALA A 220 3.19 -13.20 18.80
N HIS A 221 3.04 -11.88 18.95
CA HIS A 221 1.77 -11.26 19.34
C HIS A 221 0.63 -11.60 18.37
N PHE A 222 0.91 -11.54 17.06
CA PHE A 222 -0.07 -11.94 16.05
C PHE A 222 -0.44 -13.43 16.12
N LEU A 223 0.54 -14.32 16.30
CA LEU A 223 0.31 -15.77 16.36
C LEU A 223 -0.45 -16.21 17.61
N THR A 224 -0.40 -15.43 18.70
CA THR A 224 -1.18 -15.70 19.92
C THR A 224 -2.65 -15.26 19.81
N ASP A 225 -3.00 -14.48 18.79
CA ASP A 225 -4.36 -14.01 18.54
C ASP A 225 -5.04 -14.89 17.47
N ALA A 226 -5.83 -15.86 17.93
CA ALA A 226 -6.50 -16.82 17.05
C ALA A 226 -7.44 -16.14 16.03
N ASP A 227 -8.10 -15.06 16.43
CA ASP A 227 -8.99 -14.29 15.56
C ASP A 227 -8.19 -13.50 14.52
N ALA A 228 -7.02 -12.96 14.89
CA ALA A 228 -6.12 -12.32 13.95
C ALA A 228 -5.58 -13.30 12.91
N VAL A 229 -5.13 -14.48 13.35
CA VAL A 229 -4.64 -15.54 12.46
C VAL A 229 -5.76 -16.00 11.54
N ALA A 230 -6.95 -16.24 12.08
CA ALA A 230 -8.12 -16.61 11.28
C ALA A 230 -8.50 -15.50 10.28
N GLY A 231 -8.50 -14.23 10.68
CA GLY A 231 -8.79 -13.10 9.81
C GLY A 231 -7.76 -12.94 8.69
N ALA A 232 -6.48 -13.08 8.99
CA ALA A 232 -5.38 -13.01 8.01
C ALA A 232 -5.37 -14.20 7.05
N ALA A 233 -5.76 -15.38 7.54
CA ALA A 233 -5.99 -16.59 6.75
C ALA A 233 -7.26 -16.50 5.88
N GLY A 234 -8.06 -15.44 6.05
CA GLY A 234 -9.40 -15.32 5.47
C GLY A 234 -10.45 -16.17 6.19
N ALA A 235 -10.04 -17.08 7.10
CA ALA A 235 -10.86 -18.03 7.85
C ALA A 235 -12.08 -17.38 8.56
N GLY A 236 -11.96 -16.12 8.99
CA GLY A 236 -13.05 -15.37 9.67
C GLY A 236 -14.32 -15.14 8.84
N ARG A 237 -14.34 -15.52 7.56
CA ARG A 237 -15.56 -15.57 6.70
C ARG A 237 -15.74 -16.91 5.98
N LEU A 238 -14.97 -17.93 6.36
CA LEU A 238 -14.55 -19.03 5.48
C LEU A 238 -14.79 -20.45 6.01
N PHE A 239 -15.65 -20.62 7.00
CA PHE A 239 -16.16 -21.96 7.32
C PHE A 239 -17.59 -22.14 6.80
N PRO A 240 -17.83 -22.17 5.47
CA PRO A 240 -19.05 -22.77 4.98
C PRO A 240 -19.00 -24.29 5.20
N VAL A 241 -20.19 -24.89 5.27
CA VAL A 241 -20.40 -26.34 5.28
C VAL A 241 -19.70 -26.97 4.07
N ILE A 242 -19.28 -28.25 4.15
CA ILE A 242 -18.43 -28.93 3.16
C ILE A 242 -18.93 -28.75 1.71
N ASP A 243 -20.24 -28.70 1.48
CA ASP A 243 -20.85 -28.46 0.15
C ASP A 243 -20.56 -27.06 -0.43
N ASP A 244 -20.30 -26.06 0.40
CA ASP A 244 -20.05 -24.67 0.01
C ASP A 244 -18.55 -24.30 0.06
N ARG A 245 -17.65 -25.25 0.37
CA ARG A 245 -16.19 -25.06 0.21
C ARG A 245 -15.75 -25.15 -1.24
N LEU A 246 -16.30 -26.08 -2.02
CA LEU A 246 -15.95 -26.24 -3.43
C LEU A 246 -16.40 -25.02 -4.26
N THR A 247 -17.59 -24.51 -3.98
CA THR A 247 -18.13 -23.26 -4.55
C THR A 247 -17.29 -22.05 -4.13
N ALA A 248 -16.90 -21.95 -2.85
CA ALA A 248 -16.03 -20.91 -2.33
C ALA A 248 -14.65 -20.93 -3.01
N ALA A 249 -14.04 -22.11 -3.15
CA ALA A 249 -12.77 -22.30 -3.85
C ALA A 249 -12.89 -21.94 -5.34
N GLY A 250 -13.98 -22.34 -6.01
CA GLY A 250 -14.25 -21.97 -7.40
C GLY A 250 -14.36 -20.46 -7.60
N ARG A 251 -15.08 -19.76 -6.71
CA ARG A 251 -15.15 -18.29 -6.69
C ARG A 251 -13.78 -17.67 -6.41
N GLY A 252 -13.02 -18.23 -5.49
CA GLY A 252 -11.66 -17.81 -5.15
C GLY A 252 -10.70 -17.88 -6.34
N LEU A 253 -10.70 -19.00 -7.06
CA LEU A 253 -9.90 -19.17 -8.27
C LEU A 253 -10.29 -18.20 -9.38
N TRP A 254 -11.60 -17.98 -9.57
CA TRP A 254 -12.09 -16.99 -10.52
C TRP A 254 -11.63 -15.58 -10.17
N GLN A 255 -11.77 -15.18 -8.91
CA GLN A 255 -11.29 -13.87 -8.43
C GLN A 255 -9.78 -13.76 -8.51
N PHE A 256 -9.03 -14.83 -8.26
CA PHE A 256 -7.58 -14.86 -8.42
C PHE A 256 -7.17 -14.56 -9.87
N VAL A 257 -7.85 -15.15 -10.86
CA VAL A 257 -7.62 -14.85 -12.27
C VAL A 257 -7.95 -13.39 -12.57
N LEU A 258 -9.13 -12.91 -12.17
CA LEU A 258 -9.54 -11.52 -12.39
C LEU A 258 -8.61 -10.51 -11.70
N ALA A 259 -8.18 -10.80 -10.47
CA ALA A 259 -7.28 -9.95 -9.70
C ALA A 259 -5.88 -9.90 -10.34
N THR A 260 -5.40 -11.03 -10.86
CA THR A 260 -4.12 -11.08 -11.59
C THR A 260 -4.21 -10.30 -12.90
N LEU A 261 -5.28 -10.50 -13.68
CA LEU A 261 -5.49 -9.77 -14.94
C LEU A 261 -5.67 -8.26 -14.68
N GLY A 262 -6.48 -7.89 -13.70
CA GLY A 262 -6.71 -6.50 -13.30
C GLY A 262 -5.47 -5.82 -12.74
N LEU A 263 -4.58 -6.57 -12.09
CA LEU A 263 -3.30 -6.05 -11.62
C LEU A 263 -2.37 -5.70 -12.77
N VAL A 264 -2.22 -6.62 -13.73
CA VAL A 264 -1.19 -6.52 -14.76
C VAL A 264 -1.68 -5.75 -16.00
N SER A 265 -2.99 -5.62 -16.21
CA SER A 265 -3.53 -4.79 -17.30
C SER A 265 -3.30 -3.30 -17.05
N PRO A 266 -3.10 -2.44 -18.07
CA PRO A 266 -3.05 -2.75 -19.50
C PRO A 266 -1.72 -3.32 -20.03
N PHE A 267 -0.66 -3.46 -19.21
CA PHE A 267 0.64 -3.96 -19.69
C PHE A 267 0.55 -5.27 -20.50
N LEU A 268 -0.30 -6.23 -20.09
CA LEU A 268 -0.50 -7.47 -20.85
C LEU A 268 -0.99 -7.23 -22.29
N LEU A 269 -1.85 -6.24 -22.50
CA LEU A 269 -2.38 -5.90 -23.82
C LEU A 269 -1.27 -5.39 -24.73
N PHE A 270 -0.37 -4.55 -24.21
CA PHE A 270 0.80 -4.09 -24.97
C PHE A 270 1.79 -5.23 -25.23
N ALA A 271 2.07 -6.05 -24.21
CA ALA A 271 3.01 -7.16 -24.35
C ALA A 271 2.54 -8.17 -25.40
N PHE A 272 1.31 -8.68 -25.30
CA PHE A 272 0.80 -9.70 -26.22
C PHE A 272 0.31 -9.13 -27.54
N GLY A 273 -0.26 -7.93 -27.57
CA GLY A 273 -0.72 -7.30 -28.81
C GLY A 273 0.43 -6.91 -29.73
N MET A 274 1.57 -6.47 -29.18
CA MET A 274 2.73 -6.04 -29.97
C MET A 274 3.76 -7.15 -30.17
N PHE A 275 3.82 -8.10 -29.23
CA PHE A 275 4.74 -9.24 -29.26
C PHE A 275 4.01 -10.57 -28.96
N PRO A 276 3.08 -11.02 -29.83
CA PRO A 276 2.41 -12.31 -29.65
C PRO A 276 3.41 -13.49 -29.64
N GLY A 277 4.51 -13.34 -30.40
CA GLY A 277 5.62 -14.27 -30.41
C GLY A 277 6.29 -14.47 -29.05
N ALA A 278 6.12 -13.56 -28.08
CA ALA A 278 6.67 -13.72 -26.72
C ALA A 278 6.19 -15.00 -26.01
N LEU A 279 5.10 -15.63 -26.46
CA LEU A 279 4.62 -16.93 -25.96
C LEU A 279 5.23 -18.14 -26.67
N ALA A 280 5.86 -17.96 -27.83
CA ALA A 280 6.44 -19.03 -28.63
C ALA A 280 7.81 -19.48 -28.08
N PRO A 281 8.35 -20.63 -28.57
CA PRO A 281 9.71 -21.05 -28.26
C PRO A 281 10.74 -19.94 -28.54
N LEU A 282 11.66 -19.74 -27.60
CA LEU A 282 12.61 -18.64 -27.64
C LEU A 282 13.76 -18.90 -28.63
N PRO A 283 14.09 -17.96 -29.55
CA PRO A 283 15.20 -18.11 -30.49
C PRO A 283 16.54 -17.87 -29.78
N HIS A 284 17.46 -18.84 -29.89
CA HIS A 284 18.88 -18.80 -29.47
C HIS A 284 19.24 -17.85 -28.30
N PRO A 285 18.61 -18.00 -27.10
CA PRO A 285 18.89 -17.11 -25.97
C PRO A 285 20.31 -17.31 -25.42
N SER A 286 20.95 -16.23 -24.99
CA SER A 286 22.24 -16.31 -24.27
C SER A 286 22.10 -17.08 -22.95
N VAL A 287 23.19 -17.70 -22.47
CA VAL A 287 23.22 -18.45 -21.20
C VAL A 287 22.66 -17.65 -20.01
N ARG A 288 22.97 -16.34 -19.96
CA ARG A 288 22.44 -15.43 -18.93
C ARG A 288 20.91 -15.32 -19.00
N LEU A 289 20.36 -15.10 -20.19
CA LEU A 289 18.91 -14.97 -20.38
C LEU A 289 18.19 -16.30 -20.14
N ILE A 290 18.82 -17.45 -20.45
CA ILE A 290 18.31 -18.77 -20.07
C ILE A 290 18.21 -18.90 -18.55
N ASN A 291 19.26 -18.58 -17.81
CA ASN A 291 19.27 -18.68 -16.35
C ASN A 291 18.26 -17.71 -15.70
N SER A 292 18.20 -16.48 -16.20
CA SER A 292 17.25 -15.46 -15.73
C SER A 292 15.80 -15.85 -16.06
N GLY A 293 15.57 -16.40 -17.26
CA GLY A 293 14.27 -16.91 -17.69
C GLY A 293 13.80 -18.06 -16.81
N ARG A 294 14.64 -19.07 -16.57
CA ARG A 294 14.34 -20.21 -15.68
C ARG A 294 14.06 -19.77 -14.25
N PHE A 295 14.80 -18.78 -13.74
CA PHE A 295 14.58 -18.19 -12.43
C PHE A 295 13.19 -17.55 -12.33
N LEU A 296 12.85 -16.65 -13.26
CA LEU A 296 11.54 -15.98 -13.27
C LEU A 296 10.39 -16.96 -13.52
N GLU A 297 10.57 -17.91 -14.43
CA GLU A 297 9.58 -18.96 -14.71
C GLU A 297 9.32 -19.83 -13.48
N THR A 298 10.38 -20.29 -12.80
CA THR A 298 10.25 -21.06 -11.55
C THR A 298 9.54 -20.25 -10.48
N TYR A 299 9.88 -18.96 -10.33
CA TYR A 299 9.17 -18.07 -9.41
C TYR A 299 7.67 -18.04 -9.71
N LEU A 300 7.29 -17.79 -10.98
CA LEU A 300 5.89 -17.66 -11.37
C LEU A 300 5.10 -18.97 -11.22
N LEU A 301 5.72 -20.10 -11.58
CA LEU A 301 5.09 -21.42 -11.44
C LEU A 301 4.91 -21.81 -9.97
N VAL A 302 5.92 -21.61 -9.13
CA VAL A 302 5.80 -21.91 -7.70
C VAL A 302 4.79 -20.98 -7.04
N LEU A 303 4.79 -19.69 -7.40
CA LEU A 303 3.78 -18.74 -6.92
C LEU A 303 2.37 -19.19 -7.31
N LEU A 304 2.15 -19.59 -8.57
CA LEU A 304 0.87 -20.10 -9.04
C LEU A 304 0.42 -21.30 -8.20
N VAL A 305 1.29 -22.29 -8.02
CA VAL A 305 1.00 -23.50 -7.24
C VAL A 305 0.68 -23.16 -5.79
N VAL A 306 1.47 -22.30 -5.15
CA VAL A 306 1.24 -21.90 -3.75
C VAL A 306 -0.07 -21.13 -3.60
N CYS A 307 -0.38 -20.18 -4.49
CA CYS A 307 -1.64 -19.43 -4.44
C CYS A 307 -2.85 -20.34 -4.67
N VAL A 308 -2.80 -21.21 -5.67
CA VAL A 308 -3.89 -22.16 -5.95
C VAL A 308 -4.07 -23.12 -4.77
N ALA A 309 -2.98 -23.70 -4.24
CA ALA A 309 -3.04 -24.58 -3.08
C ALA A 309 -3.63 -23.86 -1.85
N ALA A 310 -3.22 -22.62 -1.59
CA ALA A 310 -3.77 -21.82 -0.48
C ALA A 310 -5.28 -21.58 -0.65
N ILE A 311 -5.74 -21.22 -1.86
CA ILE A 311 -7.17 -21.02 -2.14
C ILE A 311 -7.97 -22.30 -1.92
N LEU A 312 -7.46 -23.44 -2.41
CA LEU A 312 -8.14 -24.73 -2.29
C LEU A 312 -8.18 -25.24 -0.85
N VAL A 313 -7.07 -25.13 -0.10
CA VAL A 313 -6.96 -25.60 1.28
C VAL A 313 -7.75 -24.72 2.25
N MET A 314 -7.70 -23.40 2.06
CA MET A 314 -8.31 -22.43 2.97
C MET A 314 -9.77 -22.11 2.59
N GLY A 315 -10.23 -22.55 1.41
CA GLY A 315 -11.55 -22.21 0.88
C GLY A 315 -11.72 -20.74 0.52
N ALA A 316 -10.62 -20.00 0.30
CA ALA A 316 -10.63 -18.54 0.19
C ALA A 316 -11.46 -18.00 -0.98
N ALA A 317 -12.63 -17.39 -0.68
CA ALA A 317 -13.57 -16.86 -1.66
C ALA A 317 -13.41 -15.36 -1.98
N ASP A 318 -12.59 -14.62 -1.23
CA ASP A 318 -12.34 -13.18 -1.41
C ASP A 318 -10.84 -12.92 -1.67
N VAL A 319 -10.41 -13.09 -2.93
CA VAL A 319 -9.03 -12.81 -3.37
C VAL A 319 -8.95 -11.38 -3.89
N ARG A 320 -8.21 -10.53 -3.17
CA ARG A 320 -8.12 -9.10 -3.48
C ARG A 320 -6.88 -8.74 -4.32
N ASN A 321 -7.01 -7.72 -5.16
CA ASN A 321 -5.92 -7.22 -6.02
C ASN A 321 -4.65 -6.85 -5.24
N ASN A 322 -4.79 -6.32 -4.02
CA ASN A 322 -3.65 -5.93 -3.19
C ASN A 322 -2.85 -7.11 -2.62
N TRP A 323 -3.36 -8.34 -2.71
CA TRP A 323 -2.61 -9.56 -2.40
C TRP A 323 -1.81 -10.03 -3.61
N MET A 324 -2.25 -9.70 -4.82
CA MET A 324 -1.64 -10.14 -6.08
C MET A 324 -0.36 -9.36 -6.43
N VAL A 325 0.06 -8.39 -5.62
CA VAL A 325 1.32 -7.65 -5.85
C VAL A 325 2.56 -8.53 -5.90
N VAL A 326 2.48 -9.75 -5.34
CA VAL A 326 3.47 -10.83 -5.48
C VAL A 326 3.73 -11.23 -6.94
N TRP A 327 2.85 -10.88 -7.87
CA TRP A 327 3.00 -11.10 -9.31
C TRP A 327 3.86 -10.03 -10.03
N PHE A 328 4.44 -9.04 -9.33
CA PHE A 328 5.27 -8.03 -9.99
C PHE A 328 6.45 -8.57 -10.82
N PRO A 329 7.01 -9.78 -10.60
CA PRO A 329 8.02 -10.35 -11.50
C PRO A 329 7.48 -10.81 -12.87
N LEU A 330 6.16 -10.93 -13.05
CA LEU A 330 5.54 -11.31 -14.33
C LEU A 330 5.85 -10.32 -15.46
N PRO A 331 5.68 -8.99 -15.28
CA PRO A 331 6.17 -8.01 -16.25
C PRO A 331 7.66 -8.17 -16.62
N LEU A 332 8.53 -8.50 -15.65
CA LEU A 332 9.94 -8.72 -15.90
C LEU A 332 10.17 -9.97 -16.77
N TYR A 333 9.41 -11.05 -16.53
CA TYR A 333 9.47 -12.26 -17.35
C TYR A 333 9.02 -12.00 -18.79
N LEU A 334 7.93 -11.26 -18.98
CA LEU A 334 7.47 -10.90 -20.33
C LEU A 334 8.45 -9.96 -21.04
N LEU A 335 9.03 -8.99 -20.33
CA LEU A 335 10.12 -8.17 -20.88
C LEU A 335 11.35 -9.00 -21.26
N LEU A 336 11.70 -10.03 -20.48
CA LEU A 336 12.78 -10.96 -20.80
C LEU A 336 12.51 -11.65 -22.14
N ARG A 337 11.31 -12.20 -22.33
CA ARG A 337 10.94 -12.88 -23.58
C ARG A 337 10.94 -11.90 -24.75
N ILE A 338 10.35 -10.72 -24.58
CA ILE A 338 10.40 -9.64 -25.59
C ILE A 338 11.84 -9.31 -25.97
N LYS A 339 12.77 -9.22 -24.99
CA LYS A 339 14.19 -8.97 -25.25
C LYS A 339 14.79 -10.01 -26.18
N VAL A 340 14.63 -11.29 -25.86
CA VAL A 340 15.16 -12.38 -26.68
C VAL A 340 14.66 -12.29 -28.12
N PHE A 341 13.36 -12.02 -28.33
CA PHE A 341 12.80 -11.82 -29.67
C PHE A 341 13.32 -10.57 -30.38
N THR A 342 13.61 -9.49 -29.65
CA THR A 342 14.10 -8.26 -30.26
C THR A 342 15.59 -8.31 -30.61
N ASP A 343 16.37 -9.10 -29.85
CA ASP A 343 17.80 -9.29 -30.09
C ASP A 343 18.04 -10.09 -31.39
N ASP A 344 17.11 -10.97 -31.77
CA ASP A 344 17.09 -11.74 -33.02
C ASP A 344 16.75 -10.91 -34.29
N GLY A 345 16.76 -9.57 -34.19
CA GLY A 345 16.74 -8.65 -35.33
C GLY A 345 15.37 -8.21 -35.87
N GLY A 346 14.27 -8.90 -35.54
CA GLY A 346 12.97 -8.75 -36.22
C GLY A 346 11.97 -7.70 -35.68
N ALA A 347 12.30 -6.90 -34.65
CA ALA A 347 11.25 -6.15 -33.94
C ALA A 347 11.61 -4.74 -33.40
N LYS A 348 12.67 -4.09 -33.91
CA LYS A 348 13.11 -2.76 -33.42
C LYS A 348 12.01 -1.67 -33.48
N ARG A 349 11.22 -1.64 -34.55
CA ARG A 349 10.08 -0.69 -34.69
C ARG A 349 8.97 -0.96 -33.66
N ARG A 350 8.65 -2.24 -33.43
CA ARG A 350 7.65 -2.65 -32.42
C ARG A 350 8.12 -2.28 -31.02
N LEU A 351 9.41 -2.49 -30.72
CA LEU A 351 10.01 -2.11 -29.44
C LEU A 351 9.96 -0.60 -29.19
N HIS A 352 10.16 0.21 -30.23
CA HIS A 352 10.00 1.67 -30.11
C HIS A 352 8.58 2.08 -29.72
N TRP A 353 7.56 1.57 -30.42
CA TRP A 353 6.17 1.86 -30.10
C TRP A 353 5.75 1.30 -28.74
N PHE A 354 6.29 0.15 -28.35
CA PHE A 354 6.06 -0.42 -27.03
C PHE A 354 6.61 0.48 -25.93
N ALA A 355 7.86 0.94 -26.08
CA ALA A 355 8.45 1.91 -25.15
C ALA A 355 7.65 3.23 -25.10
N ALA A 356 7.17 3.71 -26.25
CA ALA A 356 6.32 4.90 -26.32
C ALA A 356 4.98 4.69 -25.60
N ALA A 357 4.33 3.54 -25.79
CA ALA A 357 3.07 3.19 -25.12
C ALA A 357 3.24 3.15 -23.59
N LEU A 358 4.31 2.50 -23.10
CA LEU A 358 4.61 2.48 -21.66
C LEU A 358 4.88 3.89 -21.11
N LEU A 359 5.61 4.73 -21.85
CA LEU A 359 5.85 6.12 -21.45
C LEU A 359 4.54 6.94 -21.43
N VAL A 360 3.67 6.76 -22.42
CA VAL A 360 2.35 7.41 -22.46
C VAL A 360 1.52 7.01 -21.24
N VAL A 361 1.48 5.73 -20.86
CA VAL A 361 0.78 5.29 -19.65
C VAL A 361 1.41 5.88 -18.40
N ALA A 362 2.74 5.94 -18.32
CA ALA A 362 3.40 6.60 -17.19
C ALA A 362 3.03 8.08 -17.07
N LEU A 363 2.94 8.82 -18.18
CA LEU A 363 2.49 10.21 -18.20
C LEU A 363 0.99 10.37 -17.93
N ALA A 364 0.18 9.35 -18.25
CA ALA A 364 -1.25 9.35 -17.98
C ALA A 364 -1.57 9.25 -16.48
N VAL A 365 -0.69 8.69 -15.65
CA VAL A 365 -0.90 8.62 -14.19
C VAL A 365 -1.00 10.01 -13.53
N PRO A 366 -0.01 10.91 -13.64
CA PRO A 366 -0.13 12.27 -13.09
C PRO A 366 -1.26 13.06 -13.75
N ALA A 367 -1.48 12.90 -15.07
CA ALA A 367 -2.61 13.54 -15.74
C ALA A 367 -3.96 13.05 -15.18
N GLY A 368 -4.07 11.75 -14.89
CA GLY A 368 -5.22 11.13 -14.25
C GLY A 368 -5.43 11.62 -12.82
N LEU A 369 -4.36 11.87 -12.05
CA LEU A 369 -4.48 12.52 -10.74
C LEU A 369 -5.01 13.95 -10.85
N VAL A 370 -4.55 14.72 -11.83
CA VAL A 370 -5.10 16.06 -12.12
C VAL A 370 -6.58 15.95 -12.45
N GLY A 371 -6.96 15.09 -13.40
CA GLY A 371 -8.35 14.86 -13.78
C GLY A 371 -9.21 14.44 -12.59
N ARG A 372 -8.74 13.49 -11.77
CA ARG A 372 -9.42 13.07 -10.54
C ARG A 372 -9.54 14.21 -9.53
N GLY A 373 -8.52 15.04 -9.38
CA GLY A 373 -8.53 16.19 -8.46
C GLY A 373 -9.51 17.29 -8.86
N LEU A 374 -9.66 17.53 -10.17
CA LEU A 374 -10.51 18.58 -10.72
C LEU A 374 -11.98 18.14 -10.85
N VAL A 375 -12.22 16.94 -11.40
CA VAL A 375 -13.58 16.44 -11.73
C VAL A 375 -14.13 15.48 -10.66
N GLY A 376 -13.26 14.94 -9.81
CA GLY A 376 -13.65 14.01 -8.75
C GLY A 376 -14.72 14.55 -7.78
N PRO A 377 -14.69 15.82 -7.34
CA PRO A 377 -15.73 16.37 -6.46
C PRO A 377 -17.15 16.32 -7.06
N GLU A 378 -17.28 16.40 -8.38
CA GLU A 378 -18.56 16.32 -9.09
C GLU A 378 -19.05 14.88 -9.23
N THR A 379 -18.12 13.95 -9.46
CA THR A 379 -18.44 12.56 -9.85
C THR A 379 -18.30 11.55 -8.70
N CYS A 380 -17.75 11.95 -7.55
CA CYS A 380 -17.44 11.03 -6.47
C CYS A 380 -18.69 10.40 -5.87
N ARG A 381 -18.72 9.06 -5.80
CA ARG A 381 -19.68 8.34 -4.95
C ARG A 381 -19.21 8.32 -3.50
N LYS A 382 -17.93 7.97 -3.29
CA LYS A 382 -17.21 8.12 -2.01
C LYS A 382 -16.24 9.28 -2.14
N CYS A 383 -16.47 10.36 -1.41
CA CYS A 383 -15.77 11.63 -1.60
C CYS A 383 -14.61 11.85 -0.62
N ASN A 384 -14.07 10.79 -0.01
CA ASN A 384 -13.12 10.87 1.12
C ASN A 384 -11.93 11.82 0.86
N PHE A 385 -11.37 11.79 -0.36
CA PHE A 385 -10.28 12.69 -0.76
C PHE A 385 -10.63 14.18 -0.82
N PHE A 386 -11.92 14.52 -0.90
CA PHE A 386 -12.41 15.87 -1.11
C PHE A 386 -13.14 16.42 0.11
N ILE A 387 -13.28 15.62 1.17
CA ILE A 387 -14.01 16.07 2.36
C ILE A 387 -13.28 17.28 2.99
N PRO A 388 -13.98 18.41 3.23
CA PRO A 388 -13.43 19.64 3.80
C PRO A 388 -13.22 19.52 5.31
N TYR A 389 -12.28 18.65 5.71
CA TYR A 389 -11.99 18.39 7.12
C TYR A 389 -11.36 19.59 7.83
N GLU A 390 -10.75 20.52 7.09
CA GLU A 390 -10.21 21.77 7.65
C GLU A 390 -11.35 22.67 8.14
N GLU A 391 -12.36 22.88 7.30
CA GLU A 391 -13.56 23.66 7.63
C GLU A 391 -14.34 23.02 8.79
N LEU A 392 -14.38 21.69 8.82
CA LEU A 392 -14.93 20.95 9.95
C LEU A 392 -14.12 21.18 11.23
N ALA A 393 -12.80 21.11 11.18
CA ALA A 393 -11.94 21.42 12.33
C ALA A 393 -12.14 22.87 12.81
N ARG A 394 -12.23 23.84 11.89
CA ARG A 394 -12.56 25.24 12.23
C ARG A 394 -13.92 25.35 12.94
N SER A 395 -14.92 24.57 12.55
CA SER A 395 -16.23 24.54 13.23
C SER A 395 -16.14 24.03 14.67
N LEU A 396 -15.25 23.08 14.95
CA LEU A 396 -14.98 22.61 16.32
C LEU A 396 -14.26 23.69 17.15
N VAL A 397 -13.28 24.38 16.56
CA VAL A 397 -12.57 25.50 17.23
C VAL A 397 -13.53 26.64 17.56
N VAL A 398 -14.40 27.04 16.62
CA VAL A 398 -15.44 28.07 16.85
C VAL A 398 -16.43 27.65 17.95
N ALA A 399 -16.68 26.35 18.10
CA ALA A 399 -17.48 25.81 19.20
C ALA A 399 -16.72 25.69 20.52
N GLY A 400 -15.45 26.12 20.56
CA GLY A 400 -14.62 26.19 21.76
C GLY A 400 -13.76 24.95 22.01
N PHE A 401 -13.63 24.01 21.07
CA PHE A 401 -12.73 22.86 21.22
C PHE A 401 -11.30 23.25 20.80
N SER A 402 -10.35 23.16 21.74
CA SER A 402 -8.93 23.43 21.49
C SER A 402 -8.02 22.26 21.90
N ALA A 403 -8.35 21.57 22.99
CA ALA A 403 -7.61 20.43 23.52
C ALA A 403 -8.55 19.46 24.26
N GLY A 404 -8.10 18.22 24.42
CA GLY A 404 -8.86 17.15 25.09
C GLY A 404 -9.00 15.94 24.17
N THR A 405 -10.20 15.37 24.11
CA THR A 405 -10.46 14.14 23.35
C THR A 405 -11.61 14.34 22.36
N ILE A 406 -11.40 13.87 21.13
CA ILE A 406 -12.42 13.79 20.08
C ILE A 406 -12.86 12.33 19.93
N VAL A 407 -14.17 12.08 19.95
CA VAL A 407 -14.78 10.80 19.59
C VAL A 407 -15.47 10.95 18.27
N ALA A 408 -15.00 10.22 17.27
CA ALA A 408 -15.55 10.31 15.94
C ALA A 408 -16.30 9.03 15.54
N VAL A 409 -17.53 9.20 15.09
CA VAL A 409 -18.31 8.14 14.46
C VAL A 409 -17.82 7.98 13.02
N ASP A 410 -16.92 7.02 12.81
CA ASP A 410 -16.20 6.81 11.55
C ASP A 410 -16.98 5.99 10.51
N ARG A 411 -18.29 6.22 10.44
CA ARG A 411 -19.18 5.73 9.38
C ARG A 411 -20.12 6.85 8.90
N PRO A 412 -20.29 7.05 7.59
CA PRO A 412 -19.62 6.35 6.49
C PRO A 412 -18.17 6.82 6.21
N ASN A 413 -17.74 7.94 6.81
CA ASN A 413 -16.45 8.60 6.52
C ASN A 413 -15.47 8.43 7.70
N GLN A 414 -14.16 8.51 7.43
CA GLN A 414 -13.09 8.38 8.43
C GLN A 414 -12.72 9.75 9.02
N ILE A 415 -13.54 10.22 9.96
CA ILE A 415 -13.41 11.53 10.62
C ILE A 415 -12.22 11.55 11.59
N ALA A 416 -12.04 10.50 12.42
CA ALA A 416 -11.02 10.47 13.48
C ALA A 416 -9.61 10.80 12.95
N GLY A 417 -9.11 9.95 12.04
CA GLY A 417 -7.78 10.11 11.48
C GLY A 417 -7.60 11.43 10.74
N ASN A 418 -8.62 11.87 10.01
CA ASN A 418 -8.55 13.13 9.26
C ASN A 418 -8.61 14.39 10.13
N LEU A 419 -9.21 14.33 11.33
CA LEU A 419 -9.22 15.44 12.28
C LEU A 419 -7.93 15.52 13.10
N ARG A 420 -7.25 14.40 13.33
CA ARG A 420 -6.01 14.36 14.11
C ARG A 420 -4.96 15.36 13.62
N ARG A 421 -4.86 15.57 12.29
CA ARG A 421 -3.90 16.53 11.72
C ARG A 421 -4.17 18.00 12.07
N TYR A 422 -5.40 18.32 12.46
CA TYR A 422 -5.80 19.67 12.88
C TYR A 422 -5.77 19.83 14.41
N PHE A 423 -5.74 18.71 15.14
CA PHE A 423 -5.67 18.68 16.60
C PHE A 423 -4.52 17.76 17.05
N PRO A 424 -3.26 18.11 16.77
CA PRO A 424 -2.11 17.22 16.98
C PRO A 424 -1.87 16.82 18.44
N HIS A 425 -2.36 17.64 19.39
CA HIS A 425 -2.26 17.41 20.83
C HIS A 425 -3.52 16.79 21.44
N ALA A 426 -4.61 16.70 20.68
CA ALA A 426 -5.83 16.05 21.13
C ALA A 426 -5.74 14.54 20.91
N ARG A 427 -6.34 13.80 21.84
CA ARG A 427 -6.59 12.37 21.65
C ARG A 427 -7.78 12.21 20.71
N VAL A 428 -7.70 11.33 19.74
CA VAL A 428 -8.81 11.06 18.81
C VAL A 428 -9.17 9.59 18.84
N ILE A 429 -10.42 9.28 19.20
CA ILE A 429 -10.96 7.92 19.34
C ILE A 429 -11.93 7.66 18.19
N SER A 430 -11.84 6.47 17.60
CA SER A 430 -12.72 6.02 16.52
C SER A 430 -13.72 5.00 17.03
N THR A 431 -14.99 5.12 16.64
CA THR A 431 -15.99 4.06 16.91
C THR A 431 -15.83 2.84 16.00
N ARG A 432 -15.06 2.99 14.91
CA ARG A 432 -14.79 1.95 13.91
C ARG A 432 -13.55 1.13 14.24
N TRP A 433 -12.45 1.77 14.63
CA TRP A 433 -11.16 1.11 14.87
C TRP A 433 -10.94 0.82 16.36
N ARG A 434 -11.61 -0.23 16.86
CA ARG A 434 -11.64 -0.58 18.29
C ARG A 434 -10.41 -1.36 18.77
N ASP A 435 -9.66 -1.96 17.85
CA ASP A 435 -8.46 -2.78 18.15
C ASP A 435 -7.31 -1.96 18.75
N TYR A 436 -7.37 -0.63 18.61
CA TYR A 436 -6.39 0.30 19.16
C TYR A 436 -7.12 1.39 19.94
N MET A 437 -6.74 1.53 21.20
CA MET A 437 -7.17 2.63 22.05
C MET A 437 -5.97 3.59 22.23
N PRO A 438 -5.99 4.78 21.62
CA PRO A 438 -4.92 5.75 21.82
C PRO A 438 -4.80 6.10 23.30
N PRO A 439 -3.58 6.20 23.87
CA PRO A 439 -3.41 6.58 25.27
C PRO A 439 -3.83 8.03 25.51
N LEU A 440 -4.17 8.35 26.77
CA LEU A 440 -4.31 9.74 27.21
C LEU A 440 -2.95 10.43 27.15
N ASN A 441 -2.92 11.70 26.75
CA ASN A 441 -1.73 12.56 26.90
C ASN A 441 -1.49 12.88 28.40
N ALA A 442 -0.33 13.44 28.74
CA ALA A 442 0.05 13.70 30.13
C ALA A 442 -1.00 14.53 30.91
N ALA A 443 -1.56 15.58 30.29
CA ALA A 443 -2.63 16.39 30.88
C ALA A 443 -3.90 15.57 31.15
N GLY A 444 -4.32 14.75 30.17
CA GLY A 444 -5.46 13.84 30.32
C GLY A 444 -5.23 12.74 31.36
N GLN A 445 -3.98 12.34 31.61
CA GLN A 445 -3.63 11.40 32.69
C GLN A 445 -3.68 12.07 34.06
N ALA A 446 -3.29 13.35 34.15
CA ALA A 446 -3.33 14.16 35.37
C ALA A 446 -4.75 14.61 35.76
N GLY A 447 -5.76 14.33 34.92
CA GLY A 447 -7.12 14.83 35.11
C GLY A 447 -7.24 16.34 34.88
N GLU A 448 -6.18 16.98 34.37
CA GLU A 448 -6.15 18.40 34.10
C GLU A 448 -6.90 18.69 32.79
N GLY A 449 -7.98 19.46 32.93
CA GLY A 449 -8.68 20.25 31.91
C GLY A 449 -8.55 19.83 30.44
N GLY A 450 -9.68 19.48 29.84
CA GLY A 450 -9.84 19.39 28.40
C GLY A 450 -11.32 19.30 28.06
N LYS A 451 -11.65 19.35 26.77
CA LYS A 451 -13.02 19.17 26.32
C LYS A 451 -13.22 17.78 25.72
N CYS A 452 -14.45 17.31 25.78
CA CYS A 452 -14.88 16.11 25.08
C CYS A 452 -15.70 16.52 23.86
N ALA A 453 -15.17 16.29 22.66
CA ALA A 453 -15.92 16.51 21.43
C ALA A 453 -16.44 15.17 20.91
N LEU A 454 -17.76 15.04 20.71
CA LEU A 454 -18.33 13.91 19.97
C LEU A 454 -18.81 14.41 18.62
N ILE A 455 -18.46 13.69 17.54
CA ILE A 455 -18.76 14.08 16.17
C ILE A 455 -19.24 12.89 15.33
N TRP A 456 -20.27 13.11 14.51
CA TRP A 456 -20.81 12.12 13.59
C TRP A 456 -21.30 12.74 12.28
N SER A 457 -21.43 11.90 11.25
CA SER A 457 -21.93 12.32 9.93
C SER A 457 -23.45 12.38 9.93
N GLY A 458 -24.03 13.49 9.46
CA GLY A 458 -25.49 13.67 9.40
C GLY A 458 -26.18 13.66 10.77
N GLY A 459 -27.50 13.85 10.80
CA GLY A 459 -28.32 13.83 12.02
C GLY A 459 -29.11 15.15 12.26
N PRO A 460 -30.23 15.10 13.01
CA PRO A 460 -31.10 16.25 13.23
C PRO A 460 -30.47 17.30 14.13
N SER A 461 -30.84 18.57 13.93
CA SER A 461 -30.45 19.72 14.75
C SER A 461 -31.21 19.81 16.09
N GLY A 462 -31.80 18.70 16.56
CA GLY A 462 -32.80 18.67 17.64
C GLY A 462 -32.45 17.83 18.87
N GLY A 463 -31.22 17.33 18.99
CA GLY A 463 -30.70 16.70 20.21
C GLY A 463 -31.21 15.29 20.56
N GLY A 464 -32.43 14.87 20.20
CA GLY A 464 -33.01 13.57 20.62
C GLY A 464 -32.19 12.33 20.23
N GLU A 465 -32.06 12.05 18.92
CA GLU A 465 -31.23 10.94 18.42
C GLU A 465 -29.73 11.16 18.69
N GLY A 466 -29.29 12.43 18.73
CA GLY A 466 -27.91 12.78 19.08
C GLY A 466 -27.57 12.45 20.53
N ARG A 467 -28.52 12.63 21.47
CA ARG A 467 -28.38 12.24 22.87
C ARG A 467 -28.30 10.73 23.01
N MET A 468 -29.20 9.97 22.37
CA MET A 468 -29.12 8.51 22.34
C MET A 468 -27.77 8.03 21.81
N LEU A 469 -27.29 8.58 20.70
CA LEU A 469 -25.99 8.21 20.14
C LEU A 469 -24.83 8.54 21.11
N VAL A 470 -24.89 9.67 21.81
CA VAL A 470 -23.86 10.03 22.81
C VAL A 470 -23.91 9.09 24.03
N GLU A 471 -25.12 8.75 24.50
CA GLU A 471 -25.35 7.82 25.61
C GLU A 471 -24.88 6.39 25.25
N ASP A 472 -25.22 5.90 24.06
CA ASP A 472 -24.87 4.57 23.55
C ASP A 472 -23.38 4.39 23.30
N LEU A 473 -22.68 5.41 22.80
CA LEU A 473 -21.27 5.30 22.43
C LEU A 473 -20.33 5.15 23.62
N ARG A 474 -20.81 5.44 24.85
CA ARG A 474 -19.98 5.44 26.06
C ARG A 474 -20.63 4.90 27.33
N GLY A 475 -21.78 4.24 27.24
CA GLY A 475 -22.37 3.59 28.41
C GLY A 475 -22.70 4.55 29.55
N GLY A 476 -23.07 5.81 29.23
CA GLY A 476 -23.62 6.74 30.22
C GLY A 476 -22.77 7.95 30.62
N ILE A 477 -22.00 8.57 29.72
CA ILE A 477 -21.56 9.96 29.97
C ILE A 477 -22.82 10.81 30.13
N PRO A 478 -23.07 11.43 31.31
CA PRO A 478 -24.25 12.24 31.49
C PRO A 478 -24.11 13.47 30.61
N VAL A 479 -24.94 13.57 29.56
CA VAL A 479 -25.01 14.77 28.73
C VAL A 479 -25.80 15.82 29.50
N PRO A 480 -25.19 16.95 29.94
CA PRO A 480 -25.92 17.97 30.67
C PRO A 480 -27.15 18.41 29.89
N LYS A 481 -28.29 18.66 30.56
CA LYS A 481 -29.53 19.07 29.87
C LYS A 481 -29.36 20.34 29.01
N GLN A 482 -28.42 21.21 29.38
CA GLN A 482 -28.07 22.45 28.67
C GLN A 482 -27.04 22.26 27.54
N THR A 483 -26.72 21.03 27.18
CA THR A 483 -25.74 20.74 26.13
C THR A 483 -26.21 21.25 24.77
N ILE A 484 -25.35 22.05 24.11
CA ILE A 484 -25.62 22.63 22.80
C ILE A 484 -25.20 21.63 21.71
N PHE A 485 -26.19 21.05 21.05
CA PHE A 485 -25.98 20.26 19.84
C PHE A 485 -25.78 21.20 18.66
N ARG A 486 -24.65 21.07 17.97
CA ARG A 486 -24.30 21.91 16.83
C ARG A 486 -24.32 21.09 15.55
N ARG A 487 -24.73 21.74 14.46
CA ARG A 487 -24.65 21.18 13.12
C ARG A 487 -23.86 22.15 12.25
N THR A 488 -22.94 21.60 11.47
CA THR A 488 -22.19 22.37 10.47
C THR A 488 -22.31 21.68 9.11
N SER A 489 -22.31 22.48 8.05
CA SER A 489 -22.42 21.99 6.68
C SER A 489 -21.46 22.75 5.80
N HIS A 490 -20.60 22.04 5.10
CA HIS A 490 -19.58 22.62 4.22
C HIS A 490 -19.68 22.05 2.81
N PRO A 491 -19.51 22.89 1.77
CA PRO A 491 -19.47 22.42 0.39
C PRO A 491 -18.21 21.59 0.13
N LEU A 492 -18.29 20.65 -0.81
CA LEU A 492 -17.08 20.03 -1.35
C LEU A 492 -16.26 21.09 -2.12
N PRO A 493 -14.92 21.03 -2.06
CA PRO A 493 -14.06 21.82 -2.91
C PRO A 493 -14.45 21.62 -4.38
N ARG A 494 -14.59 22.72 -5.14
CA ARG A 494 -14.97 22.70 -6.57
C ARG A 494 -16.35 22.09 -6.87
N ASN A 495 -17.19 21.82 -5.86
CA ASN A 495 -18.59 21.43 -6.05
C ASN A 495 -19.46 22.05 -4.94
N PRO A 496 -19.92 23.31 -5.11
CA PRO A 496 -20.67 24.02 -4.07
C PRO A 496 -22.07 23.42 -3.80
N GLU A 497 -22.65 22.72 -4.77
CA GLU A 497 -23.97 22.10 -4.66
C GLU A 497 -23.94 20.88 -3.74
N LYS A 498 -22.83 20.13 -3.75
CA LYS A 498 -22.68 18.95 -2.92
C LYS A 498 -22.09 19.31 -1.56
N ARG A 499 -22.94 19.39 -0.55
CA ARG A 499 -22.56 19.70 0.84
C ARG A 499 -22.52 18.46 1.72
N LEU A 500 -21.52 18.42 2.60
CA LEU A 500 -21.43 17.43 3.68
C LEU A 500 -21.80 18.08 4.99
N SER A 501 -22.59 17.35 5.80
CA SER A 501 -23.06 17.83 7.09
C SER A 501 -22.55 16.96 8.22
N TRP A 502 -22.13 17.60 9.31
CA TRP A 502 -21.74 16.96 10.56
C TRP A 502 -22.53 17.54 11.70
N SER A 503 -22.87 16.67 12.63
CA SER A 503 -23.41 17.06 13.92
C SER A 503 -22.36 16.74 14.97
N PHE A 504 -22.23 17.63 15.95
CA PHE A 504 -21.26 17.48 17.00
C PHE A 504 -21.69 18.18 18.28
N VAL A 505 -21.04 17.80 19.36
CA VAL A 505 -21.19 18.37 20.69
C VAL A 505 -19.82 18.53 21.32
N VAL A 506 -19.64 19.61 22.07
CA VAL A 506 -18.43 19.87 22.85
C VAL A 506 -18.85 20.01 24.31
N LEU A 507 -18.36 19.09 25.15
CA LEU A 507 -18.61 19.07 26.58
C LEU A 507 -17.39 19.65 27.32
N ASP A 508 -17.64 20.57 28.24
CA ASP A 508 -16.63 21.13 29.12
C ASP A 508 -16.34 20.20 30.30
N GLY A 509 -15.11 20.18 30.82
CA GLY A 509 -14.74 19.42 32.02
C GLY A 509 -14.50 17.92 31.82
N GLU A 510 -14.84 17.34 30.67
CA GLU A 510 -14.75 15.90 30.37
C GLU A 510 -13.55 15.53 29.47
N GLY A 511 -12.38 16.15 29.66
CA GLY A 511 -11.24 16.04 28.74
C GLY A 511 -10.72 14.62 28.47
N THR A 512 -10.90 13.71 29.42
CA THR A 512 -10.54 12.28 29.26
C THR A 512 -11.56 11.53 28.42
N CYS A 513 -12.81 12.01 28.45
CA CYS A 513 -13.88 11.55 27.60
C CYS A 513 -13.98 10.03 27.92
N ARG A 514 -14.21 9.69 29.18
CA ARG A 514 -14.24 8.32 29.70
C ARG A 514 -15.65 7.87 29.98
#